data_AF-A0A6I5RNE7-F1
#
_entry.id   AF-A0A6I5RNE7-F1
#
_cell.length_a   1.000
_cell.length_b   1.000
_cell.length_c   1.000
_cell.angle_alpha   90.00
_cell.angle_beta   90.00
_cell.angle_gamma   90.00
#
_symmetry.space_group_name_H-M   'P 1'
#
loop_
_entity.id
_entity.type
_entity.pdbx_description
1 polymer ?
#
loop_
_entity_poly.entity_id
_entity_poly.type
_entity_poly.pdbx_seq_one_letter_code
_entity_poly.pdbx_strand_id
1 'polypeptide(L)' 'GGVELDVYEAGSRLREVGVVSGGGMTREAAFGKLQALLGAGLPVDEVRRLVELDMCGELR' A
#
# COMPACT_ATOMS: atom_id res chain seq x y z
N GLY A 1 1.10 -14.28 4.09
CA GLY A 1 2.18 -13.98 3.13
C GLY A 1 2.08 -12.53 2.72
N GLY A 2 2.34 -11.63 3.66
CA GLY A 2 2.37 -10.18 3.44
C GLY A 2 3.76 -9.75 3.00
N VAL A 3 3.83 -8.58 2.37
CA VAL A 3 5.10 -7.93 2.04
C VAL A 3 5.44 -6.99 3.19
N GLU A 4 6.47 -7.32 3.96
CA GLU A 4 7.08 -6.38 4.90
C GLU A 4 8.27 -5.70 4.23
N LEU A 5 8.10 -4.42 3.88
CA LEU A 5 9.20 -3.62 3.31
C LEU A 5 10.27 -3.28 4.37
N ASP A 6 10.02 -3.54 5.65
CA ASP A 6 10.91 -3.21 6.78
C ASP A 6 12.02 -4.24 7.05
N VAL A 7 11.99 -5.42 6.41
CA VAL A 7 12.86 -6.53 6.83
C VAL A 7 14.13 -6.70 5.98
N TYR A 8 14.26 -6.01 4.83
CA TYR A 8 15.45 -6.14 3.96
C TYR A 8 15.89 -4.79 3.37
N GLU A 9 17.21 -4.59 3.22
CA GLU A 9 17.82 -3.40 2.58
C GLU A 9 17.18 -3.03 1.22
N ALA A 10 16.64 -4.02 0.49
CA ALA A 10 15.92 -3.79 -0.76
C ALA A 10 14.61 -3.01 -0.59
N GLY A 11 13.89 -3.18 0.53
CA GLY A 11 12.61 -2.51 0.81
C GLY A 11 12.78 -1.03 1.17
N SER A 12 13.90 -0.64 1.78
CA SER A 12 14.23 0.77 2.06
C SER A 12 14.39 1.57 0.76
N ARG A 13 15.17 1.05 -0.19
CA ARG A 13 15.38 1.69 -1.50
C ARG A 13 14.10 1.79 -2.33
N LEU A 14 13.20 0.81 -2.21
CA LEU A 14 11.90 0.85 -2.88
C LEU A 14 11.01 1.96 -2.30
N ARG A 15 11.03 2.16 -0.98
CA ARG A 15 10.32 3.30 -0.35
C ARG A 15 10.92 4.65 -0.75
N GLU A 16 12.24 4.75 -0.87
CA GLU A 16 12.93 5.97 -1.34
C GLU A 16 12.50 6.38 -2.77
N VAL A 17 12.18 5.42 -3.63
CA VAL A 17 11.63 5.69 -4.97
C VAL A 17 10.09 5.71 -5.02
N GLY A 18 9.44 5.68 -3.86
CA GLY A 18 8.00 5.91 -3.71
C GLY A 18 7.11 4.68 -3.89
N VAL A 19 7.66 3.48 -3.72
CA VAL A 19 6.88 2.25 -3.61
C VAL A 19 6.18 2.20 -2.25
N VAL A 20 4.90 1.84 -2.28
CA VAL A 20 4.04 1.72 -1.10
C VAL A 20 3.88 0.25 -0.72
N SER A 21 3.91 -0.09 0.57
CA SER A 21 3.71 -1.47 1.01
C SER A 21 2.23 -1.87 0.97
N GLY A 22 1.95 -3.08 0.48
CA GLY A 22 0.64 -3.70 0.69
C GLY A 22 0.45 -4.30 2.10
N GLY A 23 1.51 -4.34 2.92
CA GLY A 23 1.49 -4.94 4.26
C GLY A 23 0.97 -6.38 4.25
N GLY A 24 0.11 -6.71 5.21
CA GLY A 24 -0.59 -8.00 5.28
C GLY A 24 -1.95 -8.04 4.58
N MET A 25 -2.25 -7.09 3.67
CA MET A 25 -3.41 -7.21 2.80
C MET A 25 -3.37 -8.50 1.98
N THR A 26 -4.56 -9.06 1.72
CA THR A 26 -4.68 -10.03 0.63
C THR A 26 -4.46 -9.34 -0.71
N ARG A 27 -4.15 -10.10 -1.76
CA ARG A 27 -3.91 -9.53 -3.09
C ARG A 27 -5.16 -8.84 -3.64
N GLU A 28 -6.31 -9.41 -3.35
CA GLU A 28 -7.62 -8.92 -3.73
C GLU A 28 -7.94 -7.60 -3.02
N ALA A 29 -7.63 -7.49 -1.72
CA ALA A 29 -7.82 -6.26 -0.95
C ALA A 29 -6.90 -5.14 -1.45
N ALA A 30 -5.61 -5.44 -1.66
CA ALA A 30 -4.67 -4.48 -2.22
C ALA A 30 -5.08 -4.00 -3.62
N PHE A 31 -5.51 -4.92 -4.50
CA PHE A 31 -5.99 -4.59 -5.84
C PHE A 31 -7.25 -3.71 -5.82
N GLY A 32 -8.26 -4.11 -5.04
CA GLY A 32 -9.52 -3.36 -4.93
C GLY A 32 -9.32 -1.96 -4.34
N LYS A 33 -8.51 -1.85 -3.29
CA LYS A 33 -8.19 -0.58 -2.63
C LYS A 33 -7.46 0.37 -3.58
N LEU A 34 -6.45 -0.11 -4.30
CA LEU A 34 -5.74 0.72 -5.30
C LEU A 34 -6.66 1.18 -6.43
N GLN A 35 -7.50 0.30 -6.97
CA GLN A 35 -8.50 0.65 -7.98
C GLN A 35 -9.45 1.75 -7.48
N ALA A 36 -9.99 1.60 -6.27
CA ALA A 36 -10.89 2.58 -5.68
C ALA A 36 -10.22 3.94 -5.47
N LEU A 37 -9.00 3.97 -4.91
CA LEU A 37 -8.28 5.21 -4.62
C LEU A 37 -7.84 5.95 -5.91
N LEU A 38 -7.37 5.21 -6.92
CA LEU A 38 -6.99 5.79 -8.21
C LEU A 38 -8.23 6.28 -9.00
N GLY A 39 -9.34 5.55 -8.92
CA GLY A 39 -10.61 5.94 -9.54
C GLY A 39 -11.26 7.18 -8.89
N ALA A 40 -10.90 7.49 -7.64
CA ALA A 40 -11.41 8.66 -6.92
C ALA A 40 -10.73 9.99 -7.31
N GLY A 41 -9.70 9.97 -8.17
CA GLY A 41 -9.02 11.19 -8.63
C GLY A 41 -8.23 11.92 -7.54
N LEU A 42 -7.80 11.20 -6.50
CA LEU A 42 -7.05 11.76 -5.38
C LEU A 42 -5.61 12.13 -5.80
N PRO A 43 -5.00 13.14 -5.14
CA PRO A 43 -3.56 13.38 -5.27
C PRO A 43 -2.76 12.13 -4.90
N VAL A 44 -1.64 11.89 -5.59
CA VAL A 44 -0.80 10.70 -5.38
C VAL A 44 -0.35 10.55 -3.93
N ASP A 45 -0.01 11.65 -3.26
CA ASP A 45 0.40 11.62 -1.85
C ASP A 45 -0.73 11.14 -0.93
N GLU A 46 -1.98 11.46 -1.27
CA GLU A 46 -3.15 11.01 -0.52
C GLU A 46 -3.45 9.54 -0.80
N VAL A 47 -3.29 9.09 -2.05
CA VAL A 47 -3.36 7.66 -2.39
C VAL A 47 -2.32 6.86 -1.60
N ARG A 48 -1.07 7.34 -1.54
CA ARG A 48 0.01 6.70 -0.77
C ARG A 48 -0.36 6.55 0.71
N ARG A 49 -0.81 7.64 1.32
CA ARG A 49 -1.25 7.64 2.73
C ARG A 49 -2.39 6.67 2.98
N LEU A 50 -3.39 6.65 2.11
CA LEU A 50 -4.59 5.83 2.29
C LEU A 50 -4.34 4.34 2.05
N VAL A 51 -3.42 3.97 1.15
CA VAL A 51 -3.03 2.56 0.92
C VAL A 51 -2.50 1.92 2.22
N GLU A 52 -1.74 2.67 3.01
CA GLU A 52 -1.10 2.20 4.26
C GLU A 52 -2.00 2.29 5.50
N LEU A 53 -3.19 2.92 5.39
CA LEU A 53 -4.14 3.05 6.50
C LEU A 53 -5.12 1.89 6.54
N ASP A 54 -5.38 1.28 7.69
CA ASP A 54 -6.44 0.28 7.82
C ASP A 54 -7.82 0.94 7.74
N MET A 55 -8.57 0.67 6.66
CA MET A 55 -9.88 1.30 6.43
C MET A 55 -11.04 0.39 6.83
N CYS A 56 -10.89 -0.91 6.62
CA CYS A 56 -11.93 -1.93 6.72
C CYS A 56 -11.42 -3.26 7.32
N GLY A 57 -10.27 -3.27 7.99
CA GLY A 57 -9.63 -4.48 8.54
C GLY A 57 -8.83 -5.28 7.50
N GLU A 58 -8.47 -4.65 6.38
CA GLU A 58 -7.72 -5.29 5.30
C GLU A 58 -6.22 -5.39 5.60
N LEU A 59 -5.67 -4.53 6.45
CA LEU A 59 -4.27 -4.57 6.89
C LEU A 59 -4.18 -5.44 8.16
N ARG A 60 -3.61 -6.64 8.03
CA ARG A 60 -3.35 -7.57 9.14
C ARG A 60 -1.86 -7.76 9.39
#